data_AF-A0A183UP96-F1
#
_entry.id   AF-A0A183UP96-F1
#
_cell.length_a   1.000
_cell.length_b   1.000
_cell.length_c   1.000
_cell.angle_alpha   90.00
_cell.angle_beta   90.00
_cell.angle_gamma   90.00
#
_symmetry.space_group_name_H-M   'P 1'
#
loop_
_entity.id
_entity.type
_entity.pdbx_description
1 polymer ?
#
loop_
_entity_poly.entity_id
_entity_poly.type
_entity_poly.pdbx_seq_one_letter_code
_entity_poly.pdbx_strand_id
1 'polypeptide(L)'
;MSPYLHFGMISSIEIIKRAKSSNAPKHPIDSFIEELLVRRDLSHNFLDCLPDWAQKTLNEHKKDKREYIYTYEQLEDSRTHDPYWNAAQMEMVHTNKMHGYMRMYWGKKVIEWTPDYETAYRYLIEQNDKHELDGRDPNGFTGVIWNFGMHDRAHAERAVFGKLRYMNAEGLHRKYKKTIGDYVRYNYKLAGRKIEGPIEPPKKMDKKAKIGKRAREESEEEWSGREEEEPKAGSSRGKKAASIDKKAKLEVKKGKPTRGGAMSAYLLRAKAKN
;
A
#
# COMPACT_ATOMS: atom_id res chain seq x y z
N MET A 1 10.12 13.71 -17.09
CA MET A 1 9.34 14.71 -17.82
C MET A 1 8.24 15.37 -16.98
N SER A 2 7.79 14.76 -15.88
CA SER A 2 6.65 15.26 -15.11
C SER A 2 6.77 16.71 -14.60
N PRO A 3 7.92 17.25 -14.13
CA PRO A 3 8.00 18.67 -13.76
C PRO A 3 7.67 19.62 -14.92
N TYR A 4 8.21 19.35 -16.11
CA TYR A 4 7.97 20.17 -17.30
C TYR A 4 6.52 20.08 -17.78
N LEU A 5 5.91 18.89 -17.68
CA LEU A 5 4.51 18.67 -18.03
C LEU A 5 3.56 19.38 -17.07
N HIS A 6 3.86 19.34 -15.77
CA HIS A 6 3.09 20.00 -14.72
C HIS A 6 2.98 21.52 -14.96
N PHE A 7 4.12 22.18 -15.22
CA PHE A 7 4.16 23.61 -15.49
C PHE A 7 3.81 23.99 -16.94
N GLY A 8 3.39 23.04 -17.78
CA GLY A 8 3.06 23.30 -19.18
C GLY A 8 4.23 23.78 -20.06
N MET A 9 5.48 23.55 -19.62
CA MET A 9 6.69 23.94 -20.36
C MET A 9 6.89 23.12 -21.63
N ILE A 10 6.25 21.95 -21.73
CA ILE A 10 6.27 21.10 -22.91
C ILE A 10 4.91 20.43 -23.12
N SER A 11 4.47 20.34 -24.37
CA SER A 11 3.23 19.66 -24.73
C SER A 11 3.39 18.14 -24.67
N SER A 12 2.43 17.45 -24.04
CA SER A 12 2.36 15.99 -24.04
C SER A 12 2.19 15.43 -25.47
N ILE A 13 1.44 16.12 -26.34
CA ILE A 13 1.26 15.74 -27.75
C ILE A 13 2.60 15.75 -28.49
N GLU A 14 3.42 16.78 -28.25
CA GLU A 14 4.73 16.89 -28.89
C GLU A 14 5.68 15.78 -28.43
N ILE A 15 5.65 15.45 -27.14
CA ILE A 15 6.41 14.31 -26.61
C ILE A 15 5.96 12.99 -27.26
N ILE A 16 4.66 12.76 -27.39
CA ILE A 16 4.11 11.54 -28.02
C ILE A 16 4.55 11.45 -29.49
N LYS A 17 4.46 12.54 -30.25
CA LYS A 17 4.91 12.59 -31.66
C LYS A 17 6.38 12.21 -31.79
N ARG A 18 7.25 12.79 -30.95
CA ARG A 18 8.68 12.49 -30.94
C ARG A 18 8.97 11.05 -30.51
N ALA A 19 8.30 10.53 -29.49
CA ALA A 19 8.46 9.15 -29.04
C ALA A 19 8.10 8.16 -30.16
N LYS A 20 6.96 8.37 -30.84
CA LYS A 20 6.52 7.54 -31.98
C LYS A 20 7.45 7.61 -33.19
N SER A 21 8.15 8.73 -33.37
CA SER A 21 9.09 8.95 -34.49
C SER A 21 10.52 8.51 -34.17
N SER A 22 10.77 8.01 -32.94
CA SER A 22 12.10 7.56 -32.52
C SER A 22 12.41 6.15 -33.02
N ASN A 23 13.69 5.79 -33.07
CA ASN A 23 14.15 4.43 -33.38
C ASN A 23 14.07 3.48 -32.18
N ALA A 24 13.40 3.87 -31.09
CA ALA A 24 13.29 3.01 -29.91
C ALA A 24 12.36 1.82 -30.18
N PRO A 25 12.51 0.69 -29.44
CA PRO A 25 11.62 -0.44 -29.61
C PRO A 25 10.16 -0.07 -29.30
N LYS A 26 9.22 -0.68 -30.03
CA LYS A 26 7.79 -0.37 -29.95
C LYS A 26 7.22 -0.54 -28.54
N HIS A 27 7.55 -1.64 -27.86
CA HIS A 27 7.00 -1.92 -26.52
C HIS A 27 7.30 -0.83 -25.46
N PRO A 28 8.55 -0.35 -25.31
CA PRO A 28 8.86 0.84 -24.51
C PRO A 28 8.09 2.09 -24.91
N ILE A 29 7.92 2.35 -26.21
CA ILE A 29 7.15 3.50 -26.70
C ILE A 29 5.69 3.39 -26.27
N ASP A 30 5.05 2.24 -26.50
CA ASP A 30 3.65 2.00 -26.14
C ASP A 30 3.46 2.13 -24.62
N SER A 31 4.37 1.56 -23.82
CA SER A 31 4.33 1.68 -22.35
C SER A 31 4.50 3.13 -21.88
N PHE A 32 5.38 3.90 -22.53
CA PHE A 32 5.59 5.31 -22.22
C PHE A 32 4.37 6.17 -22.58
N ILE A 33 3.73 5.89 -23.72
CA ILE A 33 2.51 6.59 -24.16
C ILE A 33 1.34 6.23 -23.25
N GLU A 34 1.22 4.99 -22.80
CA GLU A 34 0.18 4.57 -21.84
C GLU A 34 0.25 5.41 -20.56
N GLU A 35 1.45 5.61 -20.00
CA GLU A 35 1.64 6.46 -18.82
C GLU A 35 1.40 7.95 -19.13
N LEU A 36 1.92 8.45 -20.26
CA LEU A 36 1.84 9.87 -20.61
C LEU A 36 0.44 10.33 -21.05
N LEU A 37 -0.33 9.45 -21.69
CA LEU A 37 -1.65 9.76 -22.22
C LEU A 37 -2.75 9.16 -21.34
N VAL A 38 -2.80 7.83 -21.21
CA VAL A 38 -3.93 7.16 -20.56
C VAL A 38 -3.94 7.44 -19.07
N ARG A 39 -2.83 7.22 -18.36
CA ARG A 39 -2.76 7.44 -16.90
C ARG A 39 -2.90 8.92 -16.54
N ARG A 40 -2.20 9.78 -17.29
CA ARG A 40 -2.27 11.24 -17.09
C ARG A 40 -3.67 11.78 -17.33
N ASP A 41 -4.31 11.44 -18.45
CA ASP A 41 -5.61 12.04 -18.74
C ASP A 41 -6.72 11.42 -17.90
N LEU A 42 -6.56 10.15 -17.47
CA LEU A 42 -7.43 9.54 -16.45
C LEU A 42 -7.37 10.32 -15.13
N SER A 43 -6.21 10.85 -14.73
CA SER A 43 -6.11 11.67 -13.52
C SER A 43 -6.87 13.00 -13.65
N HIS A 44 -7.04 13.53 -14.86
CA HIS A 44 -7.83 14.73 -15.12
C HIS A 44 -9.33 14.44 -15.20
N ASN A 45 -9.70 13.20 -15.54
CA ASN A 45 -11.08 12.72 -15.51
C ASN A 45 -11.58 12.38 -14.09
N PHE A 46 -10.67 12.35 -13.12
CA PHE A 46 -10.92 11.86 -11.77
C PHE A 46 -12.08 12.59 -11.08
N LEU A 47 -13.00 11.80 -10.54
CA LEU A 47 -14.04 12.22 -9.60
C LEU A 47 -13.59 11.84 -8.19
N ASP A 48 -13.75 12.77 -7.25
CA ASP A 48 -13.20 12.76 -5.87
C ASP A 48 -13.87 11.71 -4.94
N CYS A 49 -14.10 10.48 -5.41
CA CYS A 49 -14.76 9.41 -4.66
C CYS A 49 -14.10 8.05 -4.83
N LEU A 50 -13.83 7.38 -3.70
CA LEU A 50 -13.37 5.99 -3.70
C LEU A 50 -14.48 5.04 -4.14
N PRO A 51 -14.16 3.92 -4.81
CA PRO A 51 -15.15 2.90 -5.12
C PRO A 51 -15.70 2.25 -3.85
N ASP A 52 -16.96 1.78 -3.88
CA ASP A 52 -17.66 1.23 -2.71
C ASP A 52 -16.88 0.12 -2.00
N TRP A 53 -16.20 -0.74 -2.77
CA TRP A 53 -15.41 -1.84 -2.21
C TRP A 53 -14.25 -1.32 -1.34
N ALA A 54 -13.63 -0.22 -1.75
CA ALA A 54 -12.52 0.40 -1.02
C ALA A 54 -13.03 1.11 0.23
N GLN A 55 -14.13 1.85 0.12
CA GLN A 55 -14.76 2.48 1.29
C GLN A 55 -15.16 1.44 2.35
N LYS A 56 -15.76 0.32 1.90
CA LYS A 56 -16.16 -0.77 2.80
C LYS A 56 -14.97 -1.36 3.53
N THR A 57 -13.90 -1.73 2.81
CA THR A 57 -12.75 -2.37 3.44
C THR A 57 -12.00 -1.41 4.37
N LEU A 58 -11.87 -0.13 4.01
CA LEU A 58 -11.30 0.87 4.91
C LEU A 58 -12.11 0.95 6.21
N ASN A 59 -13.45 1.03 6.14
CA ASN A 59 -14.29 1.09 7.33
C ASN A 59 -14.19 -0.16 8.21
N GLU A 60 -14.10 -1.35 7.61
CA GLU A 60 -13.95 -2.62 8.33
C GLU A 60 -12.64 -2.67 9.15
N HIS A 61 -11.56 -2.07 8.63
CA HIS A 61 -10.22 -2.13 9.23
C HIS A 61 -9.81 -0.86 10.01
N LYS A 62 -10.71 0.12 10.18
CA LYS A 62 -10.45 1.37 10.92
C LYS A 62 -9.90 1.15 12.32
N LYS A 63 -10.29 0.07 13.00
CA LYS A 63 -9.94 -0.23 14.40
C LYS A 63 -8.76 -1.19 14.55
N ASP A 64 -8.15 -1.62 13.46
CA ASP A 64 -7.02 -2.56 13.51
C ASP A 64 -5.85 -1.96 14.28
N LYS A 65 -5.09 -2.79 15.00
CA LYS A 65 -3.88 -2.31 15.67
C LYS A 65 -2.78 -2.05 14.62
N ARG A 66 -2.18 -0.86 14.63
CA ARG A 66 -1.01 -0.52 13.81
C ARG A 66 0.26 -0.89 14.56
N GLU A 67 1.23 -1.48 13.86
CA GLU A 67 2.51 -1.90 14.47
C GLU A 67 3.39 -0.70 14.80
N TYR A 68 3.41 0.29 13.91
CA TYR A 68 4.13 1.55 14.07
C TYR A 68 3.15 2.71 13.86
N ILE A 69 3.39 3.82 14.56
CA ILE A 69 2.70 5.09 14.32
C ILE A 69 3.77 6.18 14.33
N TYR A 70 3.91 6.89 13.21
CA TYR A 70 4.84 8.00 13.07
C TYR A 70 4.08 9.33 13.01
N THR A 71 4.68 10.38 13.58
CA THR A 71 4.21 11.74 13.40
C THR A 71 4.52 12.26 11.99
N TYR A 72 3.90 13.37 11.61
CA TYR A 72 4.19 14.04 10.34
C TYR A 72 5.68 14.34 10.19
N GLU A 73 6.30 14.88 11.24
CA GLU A 73 7.70 15.30 11.25
C GLU A 73 8.64 14.09 11.17
N GLN A 74 8.31 12.99 11.84
CA GLN A 74 9.10 11.76 11.73
C GLN A 74 9.07 11.19 10.32
N LEU A 75 7.91 11.20 9.66
CA LEU A 75 7.79 10.81 8.26
C LEU A 75 8.54 11.79 7.35
N GLU A 76 8.30 13.09 7.49
CA GLU A 76 8.92 14.12 6.66
C GLU A 76 10.46 14.08 6.76
N ASP A 77 10.99 13.90 7.97
CA ASP A 77 12.42 13.80 8.23
C ASP A 77 13.03 12.43 7.88
N SER A 78 12.29 11.51 7.26
CA SER A 78 12.79 10.17 6.91
C SER A 78 13.29 9.38 8.13
N ARG A 79 12.56 9.42 9.24
CA ARG A 79 12.91 8.77 10.52
C ARG A 79 11.97 7.60 10.83
N THR A 80 11.90 6.64 9.90
CA THR A 80 11.18 5.38 10.10
C THR A 80 12.15 4.22 10.29
N HIS A 81 11.62 3.06 10.72
CA HIS A 81 12.38 1.82 10.80
C HIS A 81 12.76 1.24 9.42
N ASP A 82 12.13 1.71 8.34
CA ASP A 82 12.30 1.13 7.01
C ASP A 82 13.29 1.98 6.17
N PRO A 83 14.50 1.44 5.89
CA PRO A 83 15.51 2.20 5.16
C PRO A 83 15.12 2.46 3.70
N TYR A 84 14.25 1.64 3.10
CA TYR A 84 13.78 1.85 1.73
C TYR A 84 12.77 3.00 1.66
N TRP A 85 11.87 3.08 2.66
CA TRP A 85 10.94 4.19 2.78
C TRP A 85 11.67 5.50 3.05
N ASN A 86 12.62 5.48 3.99
CA ASN A 86 13.46 6.64 4.30
C ASN A 86 14.23 7.12 3.06
N ALA A 87 14.79 6.21 2.26
CA ALA A 87 15.48 6.57 1.01
C ALA A 87 14.53 7.23 -0.01
N ALA A 88 13.28 6.78 -0.11
CA ALA A 88 12.28 7.40 -0.97
C ALA A 88 11.89 8.81 -0.52
N GLN A 89 11.69 9.00 0.78
CA GLN A 89 11.43 10.31 1.35
C GLN A 89 12.60 11.27 1.11
N MET A 90 13.84 10.80 1.31
CA MET A 90 15.04 11.60 1.03
C MET A 90 15.15 11.98 -0.45
N GLU A 91 14.85 11.06 -1.37
CA GLU A 91 14.80 11.37 -2.82
C GLU A 91 13.83 12.52 -3.07
N MET A 92 12.59 12.42 -2.56
CA MET A 92 11.58 13.45 -2.71
C MET A 92 12.04 14.81 -2.17
N VAL A 93 12.59 14.85 -0.95
CA VAL A 93 12.99 16.11 -0.30
C VAL A 93 14.19 16.75 -0.98
N HIS A 94 15.18 15.97 -1.40
CA HIS A 94 16.45 16.49 -1.90
C HIS A 94 16.53 16.64 -3.43
N THR A 95 15.72 15.91 -4.20
CA THR A 95 15.66 16.04 -5.66
C THR A 95 14.35 16.63 -6.14
N ASN A 96 13.39 16.85 -5.24
CA ASN A 96 12.03 17.29 -5.55
C ASN A 96 11.34 16.41 -6.61
N LYS A 97 11.75 15.14 -6.70
CA LYS A 97 11.26 14.19 -7.70
C LYS A 97 11.46 12.73 -7.28
N MET A 98 10.51 12.14 -6.56
CA MET A 98 10.59 10.71 -6.23
C MET A 98 10.39 9.82 -7.47
N HIS A 99 11.00 8.64 -7.47
CA HIS A 99 10.80 7.60 -8.46
C HIS A 99 9.35 7.06 -8.39
N GLY A 100 8.67 6.94 -9.53
CA GLY A 100 7.23 6.63 -9.56
C GLY A 100 6.84 5.32 -8.87
N TYR A 101 7.66 4.27 -9.00
CA TYR A 101 7.41 3.03 -8.24
C TYR A 101 7.54 3.22 -6.72
N MET A 102 8.48 4.08 -6.30
CA MET A 102 8.70 4.37 -4.89
C MET A 102 7.58 5.25 -4.33
N ARG A 103 6.93 6.12 -5.11
CA ARG A 103 5.72 6.84 -4.67
C ARG A 103 4.59 5.91 -4.25
N MET A 104 4.38 4.81 -4.98
CA MET A 104 3.40 3.78 -4.58
C MET A 104 3.80 3.10 -3.27
N TYR A 105 5.05 2.69 -3.16
CA TYR A 105 5.56 2.06 -1.94
C TYR A 105 5.46 2.99 -0.73
N TRP A 106 5.92 4.23 -0.91
CA TRP A 106 5.86 5.32 0.07
C TRP A 106 4.43 5.57 0.55
N GLY A 107 3.49 5.70 -0.39
CA GLY A 107 2.07 5.89 -0.12
C GLY A 107 1.46 4.78 0.72
N LYS A 108 1.73 3.53 0.36
CA LYS A 108 1.25 2.36 1.11
C LYS A 108 1.78 2.32 2.54
N LYS A 109 3.04 2.69 2.75
CA LYS A 109 3.65 2.66 4.09
C LYS A 109 3.13 3.77 5.01
N VAL A 110 2.84 4.95 4.49
CA VAL A 110 2.16 5.99 5.30
C VAL A 110 0.81 5.48 5.78
N ILE A 111 0.01 4.81 4.93
CA ILE A 111 -1.25 4.17 5.35
C ILE A 111 -1.04 3.15 6.49
N GLU A 112 0.06 2.38 6.44
CA GLU A 112 0.39 1.37 7.45
C GLU A 112 0.82 1.99 8.79
N TRP A 113 1.40 3.20 8.76
CA TRP A 113 2.13 3.79 9.90
C TRP A 113 1.55 5.12 10.41
N THR A 114 0.29 5.42 10.09
CA THR A 114 -0.46 6.54 10.66
C THR A 114 -1.62 6.04 11.52
N PRO A 115 -2.15 6.86 12.45
CA PRO A 115 -3.22 6.43 13.35
C PRO A 115 -4.51 6.02 12.61
N ASP A 116 -4.81 6.70 11.50
CA ASP A 116 -6.01 6.49 10.69
C ASP A 116 -5.77 6.85 9.21
N TYR A 117 -6.74 6.51 8.35
CA TYR A 117 -6.64 6.67 6.90
C TYR A 117 -6.76 8.13 6.47
N GLU A 118 -7.51 8.92 7.23
CA GLU A 118 -7.74 10.34 7.01
C GLU A 118 -6.44 11.13 7.25
N THR A 119 -5.72 10.80 8.32
CA THR A 119 -4.38 11.29 8.63
C THR A 119 -3.37 10.83 7.58
N ALA A 120 -3.43 9.57 7.15
CA ALA A 120 -2.59 9.06 6.07
C ALA A 120 -2.77 9.90 4.79
N TYR A 121 -4.00 10.09 4.36
CA TYR A 121 -4.33 10.85 3.16
C TYR A 121 -3.81 12.28 3.25
N ARG A 122 -4.07 12.95 4.39
CA ARG A 122 -3.60 14.31 4.63
C ARG A 122 -2.09 14.42 4.55
N TYR A 123 -1.36 13.54 5.24
CA TYR A 123 0.11 13.52 5.21
C TYR A 123 0.65 13.30 3.80
N LEU A 124 0.03 12.39 3.04
CA LEU A 124 0.44 12.08 1.67
C LEU A 124 0.27 13.29 0.73
N ILE A 125 -0.89 13.95 0.79
CA ILE A 125 -1.14 15.16 -0.01
C ILE A 125 -0.19 16.28 0.40
N GLU A 126 -0.09 16.58 1.70
CA GLU A 126 0.74 17.67 2.20
C GLU A 126 2.21 17.49 1.79
N GLN A 127 2.78 16.29 1.95
CA GLN A 127 4.19 16.05 1.60
C GLN A 127 4.43 16.00 0.09
N ASN A 128 3.54 15.38 -0.69
CA ASN A 128 3.62 15.38 -2.15
C ASN A 128 3.60 16.82 -2.68
N ASP A 129 2.65 17.62 -2.21
CA ASP A 129 2.46 18.99 -2.68
C ASP A 129 3.54 19.94 -2.19
N LYS A 130 4.14 19.67 -1.02
CA LYS A 130 5.25 20.46 -0.48
C LYS A 130 6.55 20.22 -1.26
N HIS A 131 6.88 18.97 -1.55
CA HIS A 131 8.24 18.59 -2.00
C HIS A 131 8.36 18.26 -3.48
N GLU A 132 7.33 17.73 -4.13
CA GLU A 132 7.43 17.31 -5.54
C GLU A 132 7.28 18.50 -6.49
N LEU A 133 8.20 18.63 -7.46
CA LEU A 133 8.08 19.63 -8.54
C LEU A 133 6.87 19.41 -9.43
N ASP A 134 6.36 18.18 -9.45
CA ASP A 134 5.13 17.77 -10.15
C ASP A 134 3.96 17.49 -9.19
N GLY A 135 4.05 17.99 -7.95
CA GLY A 135 2.95 17.98 -6.97
C GLY A 135 1.90 19.05 -7.25
N ARG A 136 0.85 19.15 -6.42
CA ARG A 136 -0.31 20.04 -6.63
C ARG A 136 -0.96 19.86 -8.01
N ASP A 137 -0.96 18.61 -8.46
CA ASP A 137 -1.34 18.22 -9.81
C ASP A 137 -2.43 17.13 -9.74
N PRO A 138 -3.37 17.07 -10.69
CA PRO A 138 -4.33 15.97 -10.78
C PRO A 138 -3.66 14.58 -10.69
N ASN A 139 -2.48 14.41 -11.28
CA ASN A 139 -1.70 13.18 -11.16
C ASN A 139 -1.27 12.87 -9.73
N GLY A 140 -0.92 13.90 -8.95
CA GLY A 140 -0.59 13.78 -7.53
C GLY A 140 -1.79 13.29 -6.72
N PHE A 141 -2.94 13.95 -6.86
CA PHE A 141 -4.17 13.55 -6.17
C PHE A 141 -4.61 12.13 -6.56
N THR A 142 -4.64 11.81 -7.86
CA THR A 142 -5.00 10.47 -8.33
C THR A 142 -3.97 9.41 -7.91
N GLY A 143 -2.68 9.75 -7.88
CA GLY A 143 -1.62 8.86 -7.39
C GLY A 143 -1.77 8.56 -5.90
N VAL A 144 -2.09 9.56 -5.09
CA VAL A 144 -2.38 9.37 -3.66
C VAL A 144 -3.63 8.55 -3.46
N ILE A 145 -4.75 8.87 -4.11
CA ILE A 145 -6.03 8.16 -3.92
C ILE A 145 -6.02 6.75 -4.51
N TRP A 146 -5.17 6.47 -5.51
CA TRP A 146 -4.86 5.11 -5.94
C TRP A 146 -4.32 4.28 -4.79
N ASN A 147 -3.59 4.90 -3.85
CA ASN A 147 -3.13 4.17 -2.68
C ASN A 147 -4.24 3.60 -1.80
N PHE A 148 -5.42 4.24 -1.85
CA PHE A 148 -6.65 3.89 -1.15
C PHE A 148 -7.62 3.11 -2.03
N GLY A 149 -7.20 2.63 -3.21
CA GLY A 149 -7.97 1.69 -4.03
C GLY A 149 -8.66 2.30 -5.26
N MET A 150 -8.49 3.60 -5.53
CA MET A 150 -9.00 4.19 -6.77
C MET A 150 -8.26 3.63 -7.99
N HIS A 151 -8.99 3.29 -9.06
CA HIS A 151 -8.44 2.67 -10.28
C HIS A 151 -7.61 1.39 -10.04
N ASP A 152 -7.80 0.73 -8.89
CA ASP A 152 -7.22 -0.58 -8.60
C ASP A 152 -8.35 -1.59 -8.33
N ARG A 153 -7.97 -2.86 -8.19
CA ARG A 153 -8.87 -3.95 -7.82
C ARG A 153 -8.67 -4.35 -6.37
N ALA A 154 -9.64 -5.07 -5.82
CA ALA A 154 -9.51 -5.70 -4.51
C ALA A 154 -8.41 -6.79 -4.52
N HIS A 155 -7.65 -6.84 -3.43
CA HIS A 155 -6.60 -7.82 -3.16
C HIS A 155 -6.93 -8.70 -1.95
N ALA A 156 -6.03 -9.64 -1.65
CA ALA A 156 -6.14 -10.47 -0.46
C ALA A 156 -6.17 -9.62 0.81
N GLU A 157 -7.11 -9.93 1.70
CA GLU A 157 -7.40 -9.15 2.89
C GLU A 157 -6.26 -9.24 3.92
N ARG A 158 -5.95 -8.11 4.55
CA ARG A 158 -4.89 -7.97 5.58
C ARG A 158 -5.30 -6.97 6.63
N ALA A 159 -4.77 -7.13 7.84
CA ALA A 159 -4.91 -6.09 8.86
C ALA A 159 -4.39 -4.73 8.34
N VAL A 160 -5.05 -3.65 8.76
CA VAL A 160 -4.84 -2.26 8.36
C VAL A 160 -5.17 -1.97 6.89
N PHE A 161 -4.76 -2.81 5.94
CA PHE A 161 -5.02 -2.56 4.52
C PHE A 161 -6.39 -3.04 4.04
N GLY A 162 -7.01 -3.97 4.76
CA GLY A 162 -8.11 -4.75 4.24
C GLY A 162 -7.78 -5.31 2.87
N LYS A 163 -8.60 -5.00 1.87
CA LYS A 163 -8.44 -5.46 0.48
C LYS A 163 -7.65 -4.49 -0.40
N LEU A 164 -7.03 -3.46 0.16
CA LEU A 164 -6.10 -2.62 -0.59
C LEU A 164 -4.88 -3.44 -1.02
N ARG A 165 -4.27 -3.04 -2.14
CA ARG A 165 -3.00 -3.62 -2.58
C ARG A 165 -1.94 -3.42 -1.50
N TYR A 166 -1.25 -4.48 -1.12
CA TYR A 166 -0.15 -4.39 -0.16
C TYR A 166 1.22 -4.32 -0.86
N MET A 167 2.14 -3.54 -0.29
CA MET A 167 3.54 -3.47 -0.71
C MET A 167 4.45 -3.55 0.52
N ASN A 168 5.55 -4.31 0.43
CA ASN A 168 6.50 -4.50 1.52
C ASN A 168 7.95 -4.54 1.03
N ALA A 169 8.89 -4.37 1.96
CA ALA A 169 10.32 -4.34 1.68
C ALA A 169 10.80 -5.63 0.99
N GLU A 170 10.33 -6.80 1.42
CA GLU A 170 10.64 -8.08 0.77
C GLU A 170 10.24 -8.11 -0.72
N GLY A 171 9.06 -7.61 -1.05
CA GLY A 171 8.56 -7.52 -2.41
C GLY A 171 9.38 -6.56 -3.27
N LEU A 172 9.76 -5.41 -2.69
CA LEU A 172 10.63 -4.42 -3.32
C LEU A 172 12.02 -5.03 -3.60
N HIS A 173 12.62 -5.67 -2.61
CA HIS A 173 13.92 -6.33 -2.73
C HIS A 173 13.90 -7.47 -3.74
N ARG A 174 12.84 -8.30 -3.78
CA ARG A 174 12.71 -9.35 -4.80
C ARG A 174 12.63 -8.76 -6.21
N LYS A 175 11.88 -7.67 -6.39
CA LYS A 175 11.68 -7.05 -7.71
C LYS A 175 12.93 -6.32 -8.22
N TYR A 176 13.66 -5.66 -7.33
CA TYR A 176 14.82 -4.83 -7.68
C TYR A 176 16.10 -5.27 -6.97
N LYS A 177 16.28 -6.59 -6.81
CA LYS A 177 17.39 -7.19 -6.05
C LYS A 177 18.77 -6.60 -6.41
N LYS A 178 18.98 -6.31 -7.69
CA LYS A 178 20.26 -5.81 -8.21
C LYS A 178 20.49 -4.31 -8.01
N THR A 179 19.45 -3.51 -7.79
CA THR A 179 19.53 -2.04 -7.86
C THR A 179 19.01 -1.33 -6.63
N ILE A 180 18.17 -1.99 -5.81
CA ILE A 180 17.53 -1.33 -4.67
C ILE A 180 18.55 -0.90 -3.60
N GLY A 181 19.62 -1.68 -3.42
CA GLY A 181 20.70 -1.32 -2.49
C GLY A 181 21.42 -0.03 -2.91
N ASP A 182 21.65 0.15 -4.21
CA ASP A 182 22.26 1.36 -4.75
C ASP A 182 21.33 2.57 -4.61
N TYR A 183 20.04 2.37 -4.87
CA TYR A 183 19.01 3.39 -4.64
C TYR A 183 19.01 3.89 -3.18
N VAL A 184 19.06 2.98 -2.21
CA VAL A 184 19.13 3.35 -0.79
C VAL A 184 20.44 4.09 -0.48
N ARG A 185 21.59 3.53 -0.88
CA ARG A 185 22.91 4.17 -0.65
C ARG A 185 23.01 5.57 -1.25
N TYR A 186 22.51 5.73 -2.47
CA TYR A 186 22.52 7.02 -3.17
C TYR A 186 21.74 8.07 -2.40
N ASN A 187 20.50 7.78 -2.01
CA ASN A 187 19.64 8.76 -1.35
C ASN A 187 20.09 9.09 0.09
N TYR A 188 20.64 8.12 0.82
CA TYR A 188 21.27 8.39 2.12
C TYR A 188 22.49 9.30 1.98
N LYS A 189 23.35 9.04 0.98
CA LYS A 189 24.50 9.90 0.68
C LYS A 189 24.05 11.31 0.30
N LEU A 190 23.02 11.43 -0.54
CA LEU A 190 22.43 12.71 -0.95
C LEU A 190 21.94 13.52 0.26
N ALA A 191 21.33 12.86 1.24
CA ALA A 191 20.86 13.46 2.48
C ALA A 191 21.96 13.70 3.53
N GLY A 192 23.22 13.33 3.25
CA GLY A 192 24.32 13.41 4.23
C GLY A 192 24.16 12.47 5.42
N ARG A 193 23.38 11.39 5.29
CA ARG A 193 23.07 10.44 6.37
C ARG A 193 23.81 9.12 6.20
N LYS A 194 24.07 8.45 7.32
CA LYS A 194 24.61 7.08 7.34
C LYS A 194 23.46 6.09 7.40
N ILE A 195 23.63 4.95 6.75
CA ILE A 195 22.70 3.83 6.86
C ILE A 195 23.04 3.07 8.14
N GLU A 196 22.04 2.91 9.00
CA GLU A 196 22.16 2.10 10.20
C GLU A 196 21.65 0.69 9.92
N GLY A 197 22.51 -0.32 10.09
CA GLY A 197 22.17 -1.72 9.87
C GLY A 197 22.19 -2.18 8.40
N PRO A 198 21.86 -3.46 8.15
CA PRO A 198 21.87 -4.04 6.80
C PRO A 198 20.71 -3.51 5.96
N ILE A 199 20.97 -3.28 4.66
CA ILE A 199 19.95 -2.88 3.67
C ILE A 199 19.08 -4.09 3.27
N GLU A 200 19.40 -5.31 3.69
CA GLU A 200 18.57 -6.48 3.39
C GLU A 200 17.27 -6.45 4.20
N PRO A 201 16.13 -6.87 3.62
CA PRO A 201 14.89 -6.97 4.37
C PRO A 201 15.09 -7.94 5.54
N PRO A 202 14.55 -7.65 6.74
CA PRO A 202 14.67 -8.55 7.86
C PRO A 202 14.15 -9.93 7.45
N LYS A 203 14.98 -10.97 7.62
CA LYS A 203 14.55 -12.36 7.41
C LYS A 203 13.32 -12.58 8.30
N LYS A 204 12.22 -13.09 7.73
CA LYS A 204 11.02 -13.42 8.50
C LYS A 204 11.45 -14.18 9.76
N MET A 205 11.15 -13.62 10.93
CA MET A 205 11.16 -14.42 12.15
C MET A 205 10.14 -15.53 11.95
N ASP A 206 10.59 -16.78 11.93
CA ASP A 206 9.71 -17.93 11.93
C ASP A 206 8.84 -17.87 13.18
N LYS A 207 7.58 -17.44 13.02
CA LYS A 207 6.59 -17.45 14.10
C LYS A 207 6.34 -18.87 14.65
N LYS A 208 6.77 -19.92 13.94
CA LYS A 208 6.78 -21.30 14.42
C LYS A 208 7.80 -21.55 15.55
N ALA A 209 8.91 -20.81 15.61
CA ALA A 209 9.95 -21.01 16.61
C ALA A 209 9.53 -20.54 18.03
N LYS A 210 8.63 -19.55 18.14
CA LYS A 210 8.11 -19.10 19.45
C LYS A 210 7.00 -19.99 20.01
N ILE A 211 6.15 -20.57 19.14
CA ILE A 211 5.10 -21.49 19.58
C ILE A 211 5.74 -22.80 20.08
N GLY A 212 6.79 -23.29 19.42
CA GLY A 212 7.50 -24.50 19.84
C GLY A 212 8.34 -24.36 21.11
N LYS A 213 8.83 -23.14 21.43
CA LYS A 213 9.56 -22.90 22.68
C LYS A 213 8.62 -22.76 23.88
N ARG A 214 7.53 -22.01 23.71
CA ARG A 214 6.54 -21.80 24.77
C ARG A 214 5.75 -23.08 25.10
N ALA A 215 5.39 -23.87 24.08
CA ALA A 215 4.74 -25.17 24.29
C ALA A 215 5.68 -26.22 24.92
N ARG A 216 7.00 -26.08 24.76
CA ARG A 216 7.99 -26.99 25.37
C ARG A 216 8.27 -26.62 26.82
N GLU A 217 8.34 -25.32 27.13
CA GLU A 217 8.44 -24.80 28.50
C GLU A 217 7.16 -25.09 29.31
N GLU A 218 5.96 -24.92 28.71
CA GLU A 218 4.68 -25.26 29.36
C GLU A 218 4.51 -26.79 29.56
N SER A 219 5.07 -27.63 28.67
CA SER A 219 5.02 -29.11 28.83
C SER A 219 6.02 -29.67 29.85
N GLU A 220 7.12 -28.98 30.12
CA GLU A 220 8.13 -29.41 31.10
C GLU A 220 7.69 -29.05 32.54
N GLU A 221 6.87 -28.00 32.73
CA GLU A 221 6.27 -27.68 34.03
C GLU A 221 5.06 -28.58 34.37
N GLU A 222 4.23 -28.98 33.39
CA GLU A 222 3.04 -29.80 33.62
C GLU A 222 3.32 -31.31 33.81
N TRP A 223 4.48 -31.84 33.38
CA TRP A 223 4.78 -33.28 33.48
C TRP A 223 5.26 -33.73 34.88
N SER A 224 5.63 -32.80 35.76
CA SER A 224 6.21 -33.15 37.08
C SER A 224 5.20 -33.61 38.16
N GLY A 225 3.91 -33.75 37.83
CA GLY A 225 2.91 -34.16 38.82
C GLY A 225 1.60 -34.66 38.24
N ARG A 226 1.54 -35.97 37.96
CA ARG A 226 0.31 -36.77 38.07
C ARG A 226 0.60 -38.26 37.91
N GLU A 227 0.50 -38.99 39.01
CA GLU A 227 0.40 -40.45 39.05
C GLU A 227 -0.95 -40.92 38.48
N GLU A 228 -0.92 -42.16 37.97
CA GLU A 228 -1.93 -42.89 37.22
C GLU A 228 -3.25 -43.12 37.96
N GLU A 229 -4.36 -43.16 37.21
CA GLU A 229 -5.44 -44.14 37.41
C GLU A 229 -6.29 -44.28 36.12
N GLU A 230 -6.31 -45.47 35.52
CA GLU A 230 -7.25 -45.87 34.45
C GLU A 230 -8.61 -46.32 35.06
N PRO A 231 -9.76 -46.20 34.33
CA PRO A 231 -10.27 -47.39 33.61
C PRO A 231 -11.12 -47.17 32.33
N LYS A 232 -10.91 -48.09 31.37
CA LYS A 232 -11.83 -48.95 30.57
C LYS A 232 -13.03 -48.40 29.74
N ALA A 233 -12.82 -48.47 28.42
CA ALA A 233 -13.61 -49.04 27.30
C ALA A 233 -15.16 -49.13 27.26
N GLY A 234 -15.72 -48.70 26.11
CA GLY A 234 -16.99 -49.14 25.49
C GLY A 234 -17.31 -48.33 24.22
N SER A 235 -17.06 -48.82 22.99
CA SER A 235 -17.91 -49.65 22.10
C SER A 235 -18.97 -48.91 21.23
N SER A 236 -18.69 -48.89 19.92
CA SER A 236 -19.57 -49.22 18.77
C SER A 236 -20.23 -48.14 17.88
N ARG A 237 -20.03 -48.40 16.56
CA ARG A 237 -20.92 -48.19 15.37
C ARG A 237 -21.27 -46.73 14.98
N GLY A 238 -21.29 -46.30 13.73
CA GLY A 238 -21.15 -46.93 12.41
C GLY A 238 -21.90 -46.09 11.35
N LYS A 239 -21.19 -45.71 10.26
CA LYS A 239 -21.63 -45.36 8.88
C LYS A 239 -22.92 -44.52 8.64
N LYS A 240 -22.79 -43.43 7.86
CA LYS A 240 -23.18 -43.38 6.42
C LYS A 240 -22.97 -41.98 5.80
N ALA A 241 -22.58 -41.98 4.53
CA ALA A 241 -22.50 -40.85 3.62
C ALA A 241 -23.81 -40.64 2.85
N ALA A 242 -24.10 -39.41 2.44
CA ALA A 242 -25.00 -39.09 1.34
C ALA A 242 -24.69 -37.69 0.76
N SER A 243 -24.44 -37.64 -0.54
CA SER A 243 -24.40 -36.44 -1.38
C SER A 243 -25.80 -36.01 -1.78
N ILE A 244 -26.11 -34.71 -1.82
CA ILE A 244 -27.17 -34.17 -2.68
C ILE A 244 -26.74 -32.80 -3.22
N ASP A 245 -26.77 -32.72 -4.54
CA ASP A 245 -26.65 -31.53 -5.39
C ASP A 245 -28.04 -30.89 -5.57
N LYS A 246 -28.14 -29.55 -5.62
CA LYS A 246 -29.25 -28.81 -6.30
C LYS A 246 -29.03 -27.29 -6.35
N LYS A 247 -29.05 -26.79 -7.58
CA LYS A 247 -29.18 -25.37 -8.02
C LYS A 247 -30.49 -24.71 -7.55
N ALA A 248 -30.43 -23.42 -7.21
CA ALA A 248 -31.51 -22.42 -7.42
C ALA A 248 -30.93 -20.99 -7.27
N LYS A 249 -30.84 -20.21 -8.35
CA LYS A 249 -31.75 -19.14 -8.83
C LYS A 249 -31.33 -17.73 -8.37
N LEU A 250 -30.97 -16.90 -9.37
CA LEU A 250 -30.86 -15.45 -9.30
C LEU A 250 -32.24 -14.81 -9.11
N GLU A 251 -32.34 -13.83 -8.21
CA GLU A 251 -33.37 -12.79 -8.26
C GLU A 251 -32.72 -11.40 -8.15
N VAL A 252 -33.05 -10.55 -9.12
CA VAL A 252 -32.68 -9.14 -9.21
C VAL A 252 -33.63 -8.34 -8.32
N LYS A 253 -33.14 -7.76 -7.22
CA LYS A 253 -33.87 -6.76 -6.45
C LYS A 253 -33.41 -5.35 -6.83
N LYS A 254 -34.35 -4.57 -7.38
CA LYS A 254 -34.24 -3.14 -7.67
C LYS A 254 -33.89 -2.36 -6.39
N GLY A 255 -32.75 -1.69 -6.38
CA GLY A 255 -32.33 -0.81 -5.29
C GLY A 255 -33.03 0.55 -5.34
N LYS A 256 -33.66 0.95 -4.22
CA LYS A 256 -33.99 2.35 -3.92
C LYS A 256 -32.71 3.11 -3.52
N PRO A 257 -32.63 4.43 -3.76
CA PRO A 257 -31.39 5.19 -3.57
C PRO A 257 -31.09 5.33 -2.07
N THR A 258 -29.98 4.74 -1.62
CA THR A 258 -29.43 5.00 -0.29
C THR A 258 -28.51 6.21 -0.35
N ARG A 259 -28.77 7.16 0.55
CA ARG A 259 -28.04 8.42 0.74
C ARG A 259 -26.53 8.18 0.87
N GLY A 260 -25.79 8.35 -0.23
CA GLY A 260 -24.33 8.48 -0.25
C GLY A 260 -23.92 9.84 0.29
N GLY A 261 -23.86 9.98 1.61
CA GLY A 261 -23.53 11.23 2.29
C GLY A 261 -22.27 11.21 3.15
N ALA A 262 -21.58 10.07 3.28
CA ALA A 262 -20.46 9.98 4.21
C ALA A 262 -19.15 10.52 3.60
N MET A 263 -18.68 10.01 2.45
CA MET A 263 -17.35 10.41 1.94
C MET A 263 -17.28 11.81 1.28
N SER A 264 -18.39 12.34 0.76
CA SER A 264 -18.42 13.73 0.26
C SER A 264 -18.14 14.73 1.40
N ALA A 265 -18.62 14.43 2.61
CA ALA A 265 -18.33 15.22 3.81
C ALA A 265 -16.90 15.01 4.37
N TYR A 266 -16.25 13.88 4.08
CA TYR A 266 -14.88 13.59 4.54
C TYR A 266 -13.83 14.48 3.86
N LEU A 267 -14.01 14.80 2.57
CA LEU A 267 -13.07 15.64 1.82
C LEU A 267 -13.42 17.13 1.87
N LEU A 268 -14.70 17.49 1.98
CA LEU A 268 -15.13 18.89 2.10
C LEU A 268 -14.68 19.55 3.41
N ARG A 269 -14.53 18.80 4.51
CA ARG A 269 -14.00 19.35 5.78
C ARG A 269 -12.50 19.65 5.76
N ALA A 270 -11.72 19.03 4.89
CA ALA A 270 -10.31 19.33 4.74
C ALA A 270 -10.07 20.61 3.91
N LYS A 271 -10.96 20.93 2.96
CA LYS A 271 -10.91 22.18 2.19
C LYS A 271 -11.39 23.42 2.95
N ALA A 272 -12.18 23.26 4.02
CA ALA A 272 -12.77 24.38 4.77
C ALA A 272 -11.86 24.96 5.89
N LYS A 273 -10.58 24.56 5.96
CA LYS A 273 -9.61 25.02 6.97
C LYS A 273 -8.35 25.68 6.38
N ASN A 274 -8.34 26.01 5.09
CA ASN A 274 -7.36 26.92 4.48
C ASN A 274 -8.01 28.26 4.17
#